data_AF-A0A1U7CQT9-F1
#
_entry.id   AF-A0A1U7CQT9-F1
#
_cell.length_a   1.000
_cell.length_b   1.000
_cell.length_c   1.000
_cell.angle_alpha   90.00
_cell.angle_beta   90.00
_cell.angle_gamma   90.00
#
_symmetry.space_group_name_H-M   'P 1'
#
loop_
_entity.id
_entity.type
_entity.pdbx_description
1 polymer ?
#
loop_
_entity_poly.entity_id
_entity_poly.type
_entity_poly.pdbx_seq_one_letter_code
_entity_poly.pdbx_strand_id
1 'polypeptide(L)'
;MEKRSDLMDSDVLMGPDDDPPGHDVIVLFAVFFEGGLAPLALLMGWWFGHTPLLHFTWSVSDAWMGAAAAIPPVLCFLAMLRWPLGPFAKLKTFCEQEFVPLLANSSWADIALIALSAGVGEEMLFRGVFQSALSASTGVASGLVISSLLFGMLHPISVPYALVTFAMGMYLGGLFLFTNNLLTAMVTHGLYDFILMAYLLRIKNFGRPASNPIAEVDSDRKIDDYGGP
;
A
#
# COMPACT_ATOMS: atom_id res chain seq x y z
N MET A 1 35.93 -47.53 10.41
CA MET A 1 34.86 -47.49 11.42
C MET A 1 34.98 -46.17 12.15
N GLU A 2 34.14 -45.17 12.02
CA GLU A 2 33.04 -44.82 11.12
C GLU A 2 32.79 -43.36 11.50
N LYS A 3 33.19 -42.42 10.63
CA LYS A 3 33.06 -40.97 10.87
C LYS A 3 32.26 -40.44 9.69
N ARG A 4 30.93 -40.54 9.78
CA ARG A 4 29.93 -39.96 8.87
C ARG A 4 28.53 -40.31 9.39
N SER A 5 27.97 -39.49 10.27
CA SER A 5 26.55 -39.59 10.64
C SER A 5 25.86 -38.26 10.94
N ASP A 6 26.47 -37.11 10.64
CA ASP A 6 25.92 -35.81 11.03
C ASP A 6 25.59 -34.91 9.83
N LEU A 7 25.10 -35.50 8.73
CA LEU A 7 24.62 -34.78 7.54
C LEU A 7 23.32 -35.42 7.01
N MET A 8 22.32 -35.45 7.87
CA MET A 8 20.88 -35.69 7.63
C MET A 8 20.28 -35.15 8.92
N ASP A 9 19.53 -34.05 8.99
CA ASP A 9 18.34 -33.76 8.21
C ASP A 9 17.93 -32.34 8.66
N SER A 10 18.13 -31.32 7.84
CA SER A 10 17.52 -30.00 8.07
C SER A 10 17.30 -29.27 6.75
N ASP A 11 16.99 -30.02 5.69
CA ASP A 11 16.07 -29.46 4.69
C ASP A 11 14.69 -29.68 5.30
N VAL A 12 14.33 -28.84 6.28
CA VAL A 12 12.93 -28.66 6.66
C VAL A 12 12.29 -28.07 5.41
N LEU A 13 11.83 -28.97 4.54
CA LEU A 13 10.97 -28.63 3.44
C LEU A 13 9.71 -28.07 4.09
N MET A 14 9.66 -26.73 4.18
CA MET A 14 8.44 -25.98 4.45
C MET A 14 7.31 -26.68 3.69
N GLY A 15 6.30 -27.14 4.43
CA GLY A 15 5.13 -27.72 3.80
C GLY A 15 4.54 -26.69 2.81
N PRO A 16 3.81 -27.14 1.79
CA PRO A 16 3.16 -26.22 0.85
C PRO A 16 2.19 -25.21 1.51
N ASP A 17 1.91 -25.37 2.80
CA ASP A 17 0.97 -24.59 3.61
C ASP A 17 1.62 -23.88 4.82
N ASP A 18 2.94 -23.97 5.01
CA ASP A 18 3.61 -23.27 6.11
C ASP A 18 4.01 -21.86 5.65
N ASP A 19 3.16 -20.88 5.95
CA ASP A 19 3.51 -19.48 5.74
C ASP A 19 4.74 -19.13 6.58
N PRO A 20 5.75 -18.45 6.01
CA PRO A 20 6.95 -18.11 6.75
C PRO A 20 6.61 -17.23 7.97
N PRO A 21 7.22 -17.49 9.14
CA PRO A 21 6.78 -16.92 10.41
C PRO A 21 6.77 -15.38 10.39
N GLY A 22 5.64 -14.79 10.77
CA GLY A 22 5.47 -13.33 10.88
C GLY A 22 4.91 -12.63 9.63
N HIS A 23 4.67 -13.33 8.52
CA HIS A 23 3.99 -12.79 7.35
C HIS A 23 2.58 -12.29 7.66
N ASP A 24 1.77 -13.10 8.36
CA ASP A 24 0.43 -12.73 8.81
C ASP A 24 0.41 -11.44 9.63
N VAL A 25 1.44 -11.23 10.45
CA VAL A 25 1.58 -10.04 11.29
C VAL A 25 1.80 -8.79 10.45
N ILE A 26 2.60 -8.89 9.39
CA ILE A 26 2.85 -7.77 8.46
C ILE A 26 1.57 -7.39 7.72
N VAL A 27 0.87 -8.38 7.15
CA VAL A 27 -0.39 -8.15 6.43
C VAL A 27 -1.44 -7.57 7.38
N LEU A 28 -1.60 -8.16 8.57
CA LEU A 28 -2.53 -7.67 9.59
C LEU A 28 -2.22 -6.23 9.98
N PHE A 29 -0.95 -5.90 10.21
CA PHE A 29 -0.52 -4.55 10.54
C PHE A 29 -0.82 -3.56 9.41
N ALA A 30 -0.51 -3.92 8.16
CA ALA A 30 -0.81 -3.09 7.00
C ALA A 30 -2.32 -2.84 6.87
N VAL A 31 -3.14 -3.90 6.93
CA VAL A 31 -4.59 -3.80 6.84
C VAL A 31 -5.18 -3.00 8.00
N PHE A 32 -4.65 -3.16 9.21
CA PHE A 32 -5.10 -2.40 10.39
C PHE A 32 -4.73 -0.92 10.29
N PHE A 33 -3.51 -0.61 9.84
CA PHE A 33 -3.06 0.76 9.67
C PHE A 33 -3.88 1.47 8.59
N GLU A 34 -3.94 0.90 7.39
CA GLU A 34 -4.67 1.45 6.24
C GLU A 34 -6.18 1.49 6.50
N GLY A 35 -6.74 0.36 6.95
CA GLY A 35 -8.16 0.25 7.28
C GLY A 35 -8.56 1.12 8.46
N GLY A 36 -7.65 1.38 9.40
CA GLY A 36 -7.82 2.28 10.53
C GLY A 36 -7.99 3.76 10.14
N LEU A 37 -7.60 4.13 8.92
CA LEU A 37 -7.82 5.49 8.40
C LEU A 37 -9.29 5.77 8.12
N ALA A 38 -10.10 4.75 7.78
CA ALA A 38 -11.55 4.92 7.58
C ALA A 38 -12.30 5.34 8.88
N PRO A 39 -12.20 4.64 10.02
CA PRO A 39 -12.80 5.10 11.26
C PRO A 39 -12.15 6.38 11.78
N LEU A 40 -10.85 6.61 11.55
CA LEU A 40 -10.21 7.88 11.84
C LEU A 40 -10.85 9.02 11.05
N ALA A 41 -11.13 8.81 9.75
CA ALA A 41 -11.82 9.79 8.92
C ALA A 41 -13.22 10.08 9.47
N LEU A 42 -13.97 9.08 9.92
CA LEU A 42 -15.27 9.29 10.58
C LEU A 42 -15.15 10.13 11.85
N LEU A 43 -14.15 9.85 12.69
CA LEU A 43 -13.89 10.60 13.92
C LEU A 43 -13.50 12.05 13.63
N MET A 44 -12.58 12.26 12.69
CA MET A 44 -12.11 13.59 12.29
C MET A 44 -13.21 14.38 11.58
N GLY A 45 -13.99 13.73 10.72
CA GLY A 45 -15.16 14.32 10.10
C GLY A 45 -16.15 14.83 11.14
N TRP A 46 -16.48 14.00 12.13
CA TRP A 46 -17.32 14.42 13.26
C TRP A 46 -16.73 15.62 14.01
N TRP A 47 -15.42 15.61 14.28
CA TRP A 47 -14.73 16.71 14.96
C TRP A 47 -14.76 18.03 14.18
N PHE A 48 -14.59 17.97 12.85
CA PHE A 48 -14.59 19.15 11.98
C PHE A 48 -15.99 19.54 11.46
N GLY A 49 -17.04 18.79 11.80
CA GLY A 49 -18.39 19.01 11.28
C GLY A 49 -18.54 18.66 9.79
N HIS A 50 -17.68 17.79 9.26
CA HIS A 50 -17.73 17.29 7.89
C HIS A 50 -18.13 15.82 7.86
N THR A 51 -18.98 15.41 6.91
CA THR A 51 -19.31 13.99 6.73
C THR A 51 -18.35 13.39 5.69
N PRO A 52 -17.44 12.47 6.05
CA PRO A 52 -16.44 11.95 5.11
C PRO A 52 -17.05 11.23 3.90
N LEU A 53 -18.23 10.65 4.11
CA LEU A 53 -19.00 9.94 3.07
C LEU A 53 -20.06 10.84 2.41
N LEU A 54 -20.01 12.17 2.58
CA LEU A 54 -21.03 13.08 2.03
C LEU A 54 -21.22 12.90 0.52
N HIS A 55 -20.10 12.74 -0.19
CA HIS A 55 -20.06 12.58 -1.65
C HIS A 55 -19.90 11.11 -2.07
N PHE A 56 -20.12 10.16 -1.16
CA PHE A 56 -20.11 8.74 -1.53
C PHE A 56 -21.48 8.36 -2.11
N THR A 57 -21.48 7.93 -3.37
CA THR A 57 -22.68 7.34 -3.97
C THR A 57 -22.32 6.03 -4.66
N TRP A 58 -23.11 4.99 -4.40
CA TRP A 58 -22.93 3.70 -5.06
C TRP A 58 -23.41 3.78 -6.50
N SER A 59 -22.49 3.65 -7.45
CA SER A 59 -22.75 3.80 -8.88
C SER A 59 -21.81 2.90 -9.68
N VAL A 60 -22.36 1.98 -10.47
CA VAL A 60 -21.59 1.06 -11.31
C VAL A 60 -20.84 1.82 -12.41
N SER A 61 -21.45 2.88 -12.95
CA SER A 61 -20.81 3.74 -13.95
C SER A 61 -19.57 4.43 -13.39
N ASP A 62 -19.67 4.93 -12.16
CA ASP A 62 -18.57 5.62 -11.47
C ASP A 62 -17.48 4.63 -11.06
N ALA A 63 -17.84 3.42 -10.65
CA ALA A 63 -16.87 2.35 -10.43
C ALA A 63 -16.09 2.01 -11.70
N TRP A 64 -16.75 1.89 -12.86
CA TRP A 64 -16.06 1.68 -14.14
C TRP A 64 -15.18 2.85 -14.55
N MET A 65 -15.65 4.08 -14.32
CA MET A 65 -14.83 5.27 -14.55
C MET A 65 -13.60 5.29 -13.65
N GLY A 66 -13.72 4.91 -12.38
CA GLY A 66 -12.58 4.74 -11.47
C GLY A 66 -11.61 3.66 -11.96
N ALA A 67 -12.12 2.52 -12.42
CA ALA A 67 -11.29 1.46 -12.98
C ALA A 67 -10.51 1.91 -14.23
N ALA A 68 -11.17 2.65 -15.13
CA ALA A 68 -10.50 3.24 -16.30
C ALA A 68 -9.49 4.32 -15.88
N ALA A 69 -9.80 5.12 -14.86
CA ALA A 69 -8.92 6.15 -14.33
C ALA A 69 -7.69 5.58 -13.61
N ALA A 70 -7.65 4.28 -13.26
CA ALA A 70 -6.44 3.65 -12.76
C ALA A 70 -5.38 3.41 -13.86
N ILE A 71 -5.77 3.41 -15.14
CA ILE A 71 -4.86 3.10 -16.25
C ILE A 71 -3.69 4.09 -16.35
N PRO A 72 -3.90 5.43 -16.38
CA PRO A 72 -2.79 6.37 -16.47
C PRO A 72 -1.74 6.26 -15.35
N PRO A 73 -2.11 6.22 -14.04
CA PRO A 73 -1.11 6.09 -12.98
C PRO A 73 -0.41 4.73 -13.00
N VAL A 74 -1.11 3.63 -13.33
CA VAL A 74 -0.47 2.31 -13.50
C VAL A 74 0.56 2.35 -14.62
N LEU A 75 0.22 2.87 -15.80
CA LEU A 75 1.17 2.98 -16.92
C LEU A 75 2.36 3.86 -16.57
N CYS A 76 2.12 4.98 -15.87
CA CYS A 76 3.16 5.87 -15.39
C CYS A 76 4.13 5.12 -14.46
N PHE A 77 3.61 4.41 -13.46
CA PHE A 77 4.44 3.62 -12.55
C PHE A 77 5.25 2.54 -13.26
N LEU A 78 4.63 1.78 -14.18
CA LEU A 78 5.33 0.76 -14.96
C LEU A 78 6.45 1.38 -15.82
N ALA A 79 6.21 2.55 -16.40
CA ALA A 79 7.24 3.30 -17.14
C ALA A 79 8.40 3.72 -16.22
N MET A 80 8.10 4.19 -15.00
CA MET A 80 9.12 4.56 -14.00
C MET A 80 9.98 3.37 -13.56
N LEU A 81 9.39 2.18 -13.43
CA LEU A 81 10.14 0.96 -13.15
C LEU A 81 10.97 0.49 -14.34
N ARG A 82 10.46 0.68 -15.57
CA ARG A 82 11.11 0.24 -16.81
C ARG A 82 12.28 1.13 -17.22
N TRP A 83 12.19 2.43 -16.91
CA TRP A 83 13.19 3.44 -17.22
C TRP A 83 13.54 4.25 -15.96
N PRO A 84 14.35 3.67 -15.04
CA PRO A 84 14.72 4.33 -13.79
C PRO A 84 15.73 5.47 -14.04
N LEU A 85 15.23 6.62 -14.48
CA LEU A 85 16.05 7.81 -14.75
C LEU A 85 16.28 8.61 -13.46
N GLY A 86 17.55 8.82 -13.12
CA GLY A 86 17.98 9.70 -12.03
C GLY A 86 17.30 9.40 -10.68
N PRO A 87 16.60 10.36 -10.07
CA PRO A 87 16.02 10.21 -8.72
C PRO A 87 15.00 9.06 -8.60
N PHE A 88 14.36 8.66 -9.70
CA PHE A 88 13.37 7.57 -9.72
C PHE A 88 14.01 6.18 -9.60
N ALA A 89 15.32 6.05 -9.77
CA ALA A 89 16.03 4.80 -9.47
C ALA A 89 15.86 4.38 -8.00
N LYS A 90 15.79 5.35 -7.08
CA LYS A 90 15.53 5.09 -5.65
C LYS A 90 14.17 4.45 -5.40
N LEU A 91 13.15 4.81 -6.17
CA LEU A 91 11.83 4.19 -6.09
C LEU A 91 11.89 2.72 -6.47
N LYS A 92 12.53 2.41 -7.61
CA LYS A 92 12.72 1.02 -8.05
C LYS A 92 13.49 0.21 -7.01
N THR A 93 14.56 0.78 -6.44
CA THR A 93 15.34 0.15 -5.38
C THR A 93 14.49 -0.14 -4.15
N PHE A 94 13.71 0.83 -3.66
CA PHE A 94 12.77 0.62 -2.55
C PHE A 94 11.77 -0.51 -2.84
N CYS A 95 11.16 -0.51 -4.04
CA CYS A 95 10.24 -1.58 -4.41
C CYS A 95 10.91 -2.95 -4.41
N GLU A 96 12.16 -3.06 -4.87
CA GLU A 96 12.87 -4.34 -4.98
C GLU A 96 13.50 -4.82 -3.67
N GLN A 97 13.97 -3.91 -2.82
CA GLN A 97 14.75 -4.24 -1.61
C GLN A 97 13.92 -4.22 -0.33
N GLU A 98 12.88 -3.40 -0.27
CA GLU A 98 12.05 -3.26 0.94
C GLU A 98 10.66 -3.85 0.69
N PHE A 99 9.94 -3.34 -0.30
CA PHE A 99 8.54 -3.68 -0.52
C PHE A 99 8.34 -5.15 -0.92
N VAL A 100 9.11 -5.64 -1.90
CA VAL A 100 8.98 -7.02 -2.38
C VAL A 100 9.32 -8.02 -1.27
N PRO A 101 10.46 -7.94 -0.55
CA PRO A 101 10.74 -8.90 0.53
C PRO A 101 9.69 -8.90 1.65
N LEU A 102 9.13 -7.74 1.99
CA LEU A 102 8.10 -7.64 3.04
C LEU A 102 6.78 -8.32 2.66
N LEU A 103 6.40 -8.29 1.37
CA LEU A 103 5.08 -8.76 0.90
C LEU A 103 5.17 -9.94 -0.08
N ALA A 104 6.35 -10.54 -0.30
CA ALA A 104 6.55 -11.61 -1.28
C ALA A 104 5.61 -12.80 -1.06
N ASN A 105 5.33 -13.11 0.22
CA ASN A 105 4.49 -14.22 0.64
C ASN A 105 3.00 -13.87 0.72
N SER A 106 2.61 -12.59 0.56
CA SER A 106 1.21 -12.18 0.60
C SER A 106 0.42 -12.92 -0.45
N SER A 107 -0.68 -13.58 -0.07
CA SER A 107 -1.64 -14.23 -0.94
C SER A 107 -2.37 -13.22 -1.83
N TRP A 108 -3.13 -13.70 -2.82
CA TRP A 108 -3.98 -12.79 -3.62
C TRP A 108 -5.04 -12.08 -2.77
N ALA A 109 -5.52 -12.75 -1.71
CA ALA A 109 -6.47 -12.18 -0.78
C ALA A 109 -5.82 -11.06 0.05
N ASP A 110 -4.59 -11.26 0.52
CA ASP A 110 -3.85 -10.24 1.28
C ASP A 110 -3.59 -9.00 0.43
N ILE A 111 -3.18 -9.20 -0.82
CA ILE A 111 -2.95 -8.10 -1.77
C ILE A 111 -4.25 -7.31 -1.98
N ALA A 112 -5.38 -8.00 -2.19
CA ALA A 112 -6.68 -7.36 -2.35
C ALA A 112 -7.13 -6.64 -1.07
N LEU A 113 -6.88 -7.21 0.10
CA LEU A 113 -7.32 -6.66 1.38
C LEU A 113 -6.52 -5.40 1.73
N ILE A 114 -5.21 -5.40 1.55
CA ILE A 114 -4.36 -4.21 1.75
C ILE A 114 -4.79 -3.10 0.78
N ALA A 115 -4.92 -3.42 -0.51
CA ALA A 115 -5.28 -2.43 -1.52
C ALA A 115 -6.69 -1.85 -1.31
N LEU A 116 -7.65 -2.66 -0.89
CA LEU A 116 -9.00 -2.20 -0.54
C LEU A 116 -8.98 -1.32 0.70
N SER A 117 -8.24 -1.73 1.73
CA SER A 117 -8.09 -0.95 2.97
C SER A 117 -7.47 0.41 2.71
N ALA A 118 -6.38 0.48 1.94
CA ALA A 118 -5.73 1.73 1.56
C ALA A 118 -6.68 2.60 0.71
N GLY A 119 -7.22 2.03 -0.37
CA GLY A 119 -8.13 2.74 -1.27
C GLY A 119 -9.39 3.28 -0.60
N VAL A 120 -9.93 2.61 0.42
CA VAL A 120 -11.09 3.12 1.19
C VAL A 120 -10.65 4.08 2.28
N GLY A 121 -9.69 3.67 3.12
CA GLY A 121 -9.26 4.41 4.30
C GLY A 121 -8.63 5.75 3.95
N GLU A 122 -7.65 5.75 3.03
CA GLU A 122 -6.97 6.96 2.62
C GLU A 122 -7.94 7.92 1.89
N GLU A 123 -8.77 7.43 0.98
CA GLU A 123 -9.69 8.32 0.25
C GLU A 123 -10.76 8.93 1.16
N MET A 124 -11.29 8.17 2.13
CA MET A 124 -12.18 8.74 3.15
C MET A 124 -11.51 9.87 3.93
N LEU A 125 -10.25 9.68 4.34
CA LEU A 125 -9.52 10.66 5.12
C LEU A 125 -9.13 11.88 4.28
N PHE A 126 -8.49 11.67 3.15
CA PHE A 126 -7.93 12.76 2.36
C PHE A 126 -8.96 13.48 1.51
N ARG A 127 -9.92 12.78 0.88
CA ARG A 127 -10.90 13.40 -0.02
C ARG A 127 -12.16 13.75 0.75
N GLY A 128 -12.65 12.79 1.54
CA GLY A 128 -13.81 12.97 2.40
C GLY A 128 -13.62 14.02 3.49
N VAL A 129 -12.43 14.11 4.11
CA VAL A 129 -12.16 15.07 5.20
C VAL A 129 -11.23 16.19 4.77
N PHE A 130 -9.93 15.93 4.57
CA PHE A 130 -8.95 17.00 4.44
C PHE A 130 -9.21 17.91 3.24
N GLN A 131 -9.34 17.35 2.02
CA GLN A 131 -9.59 18.12 0.81
C GLN A 131 -10.91 18.89 0.90
N SER A 132 -11.98 18.25 1.41
CA SER A 132 -13.30 18.88 1.55
C SER A 132 -13.27 20.04 2.55
N ALA A 133 -12.67 19.85 3.72
CA ALA A 133 -12.55 20.89 4.76
C ALA A 133 -11.62 22.04 4.34
N LEU A 134 -10.48 21.73 3.72
CA LEU A 134 -9.56 22.72 3.20
C LEU A 134 -10.16 23.49 2.02
N SER A 135 -10.93 22.82 1.15
CA SER A 135 -11.63 23.49 0.05
C SER A 135 -12.70 24.45 0.56
N ALA A 136 -13.43 24.07 1.61
CA ALA A 136 -14.45 24.92 2.22
C ALA A 136 -13.86 26.20 2.87
N SER A 137 -12.65 26.12 3.42
CA SER A 137 -12.00 27.23 4.14
C SER A 137 -11.05 28.08 3.27
N THR A 138 -10.40 27.49 2.27
CA THR A 138 -9.33 28.15 1.48
C THR A 138 -9.62 28.21 -0.02
N GLY A 139 -10.75 27.65 -0.47
CA GLY A 139 -11.13 27.53 -1.87
C GLY A 139 -10.70 26.20 -2.50
N VAL A 140 -11.44 25.76 -3.53
CA VAL A 140 -11.31 24.42 -4.14
C VAL A 140 -9.88 24.12 -4.63
N ALA A 141 -9.25 25.06 -5.34
CA ALA A 141 -7.91 24.87 -5.87
C ALA A 141 -6.85 24.72 -4.76
N SER A 142 -6.91 25.58 -3.73
CA SER A 142 -6.04 25.52 -2.56
C SER A 142 -6.25 24.24 -1.77
N GLY A 143 -7.51 23.84 -1.56
CA GLY A 143 -7.86 22.62 -0.85
C GLY A 143 -7.33 21.36 -1.53
N LEU A 144 -7.41 21.29 -2.86
CA LEU A 144 -6.80 20.22 -3.66
C LEU A 144 -5.28 20.17 -3.45
N VAL A 145 -4.59 21.30 -3.63
CA VAL A 145 -3.12 21.35 -3.55
C VAL A 145 -2.62 21.04 -2.15
N ILE A 146 -3.23 21.64 -1.11
CA ILE A 146 -2.80 21.45 0.28
C ILE A 146 -3.07 20.01 0.72
N SER A 147 -4.25 19.43 0.42
CA SER A 147 -4.54 18.04 0.76
C SER A 147 -3.58 17.07 0.05
N SER A 148 -3.28 17.33 -1.22
CA SER A 148 -2.31 16.53 -1.98
C SER A 148 -0.89 16.65 -1.42
N LEU A 149 -0.50 17.83 -0.93
CA LEU A 149 0.78 18.05 -0.28
C LEU A 149 0.89 17.27 1.02
N LEU A 150 -0.16 17.29 1.86
CA LEU A 150 -0.24 16.49 3.08
C LEU A 150 -0.15 15.00 2.75
N PHE A 151 -0.85 14.54 1.71
CA PHE A 151 -0.75 13.16 1.23
C PHE A 151 0.69 12.79 0.88
N GLY A 152 1.37 13.61 0.08
CA GLY A 152 2.77 13.38 -0.29
C GLY A 152 3.73 13.38 0.91
N MET A 153 3.52 14.27 1.88
CA MET A 153 4.34 14.36 3.10
C MET A 153 4.17 13.16 4.03
N LEU A 154 2.99 12.54 4.06
CA LEU A 154 2.71 11.33 4.84
C LEU A 154 3.25 10.05 4.19
N HIS A 155 3.95 10.17 3.05
CA HIS A 155 4.66 9.10 2.37
C HIS A 155 6.19 9.33 2.35
N PRO A 156 6.88 9.42 3.50
CA PRO A 156 8.25 9.95 3.60
C PRO A 156 9.36 8.93 3.29
N ILE A 157 9.22 8.13 2.22
CA ILE A 157 10.24 7.14 1.84
C ILE A 157 11.46 7.82 1.23
N SER A 158 11.21 8.75 0.31
CA SER A 158 12.25 9.57 -0.32
C SER A 158 11.59 10.80 -0.94
N VAL A 159 12.34 11.87 -1.17
CA VAL A 159 11.80 13.06 -1.85
C VAL A 159 11.15 12.73 -3.20
N PRO A 160 11.74 11.89 -4.08
CA PRO A 160 11.08 11.50 -5.32
C PRO A 160 9.78 10.75 -5.10
N TYR A 161 9.71 9.88 -4.08
CA TYR A 161 8.48 9.16 -3.75
C TYR A 161 7.39 10.11 -3.24
N ALA A 162 7.74 11.03 -2.33
CA ALA A 162 6.82 12.06 -1.83
C ALA A 162 6.26 12.95 -2.97
N LEU A 163 7.06 13.23 -3.99
CA LEU A 163 6.61 13.96 -5.19
C LEU A 163 5.65 13.13 -6.06
N VAL A 164 5.90 11.82 -6.18
CA VAL A 164 5.00 10.91 -6.90
C VAL A 164 3.68 10.77 -6.18
N THR A 165 3.69 10.58 -4.87
CA THR A 165 2.48 10.48 -4.05
C THR A 165 1.76 11.82 -3.97
N PHE A 166 2.45 12.97 -3.96
CA PHE A 166 1.84 14.28 -4.16
C PHE A 166 1.09 14.37 -5.50
N ALA A 167 1.72 13.93 -6.60
CA ALA A 167 1.11 13.94 -7.92
C ALA A 167 -0.10 12.99 -8.01
N MET A 168 -0.01 11.81 -7.38
CA MET A 168 -1.15 10.90 -7.21
C MET A 168 -2.25 11.54 -6.37
N GLY A 169 -1.86 12.27 -5.32
CA GLY A 169 -2.69 13.15 -4.50
C GLY A 169 -3.57 14.06 -5.35
N MET A 170 -2.90 14.85 -6.20
CA MET A 170 -3.51 15.80 -7.13
C MET A 170 -4.42 15.09 -8.14
N TYR A 171 -4.00 13.94 -8.66
CA TYR A 171 -4.75 13.16 -9.63
C TYR A 171 -6.08 12.64 -9.06
N LEU A 172 -6.01 11.92 -7.94
CA LEU A 172 -7.19 11.36 -7.26
C LEU A 172 -8.10 12.46 -6.71
N GLY A 173 -7.52 13.54 -6.16
CA GLY A 173 -8.28 14.69 -5.70
C GLY A 173 -8.97 15.45 -6.83
N GLY A 174 -8.32 15.57 -7.99
CA GLY A 174 -8.91 16.13 -9.21
C GLY A 174 -10.00 15.23 -9.78
N LEU A 175 -9.80 13.92 -9.78
CA LEU A 175 -10.81 12.93 -10.17
C LEU A 175 -12.05 13.05 -9.27
N PHE A 176 -11.86 13.12 -7.95
CA PHE A 176 -12.95 13.32 -7.00
C PHE A 176 -13.74 14.61 -7.28
N LEU A 177 -13.08 15.72 -7.61
CA LEU A 177 -13.75 16.97 -7.97
C LEU A 177 -14.51 16.87 -9.30
N PHE A 178 -13.94 16.15 -10.27
CA PHE A 178 -14.54 15.98 -11.59
C PHE A 178 -15.80 15.11 -11.55
N THR A 179 -15.75 14.01 -10.80
CA THR A 179 -16.87 13.05 -10.70
C THR A 179 -17.87 13.43 -9.62
N ASN A 180 -17.45 14.24 -8.64
CA ASN A 180 -18.18 14.51 -7.41
C ASN A 180 -18.63 13.23 -6.69
N ASN A 181 -17.87 12.14 -6.84
CA ASN A 181 -18.15 10.86 -6.22
C ASN A 181 -16.88 10.27 -5.60
N LEU A 182 -16.93 10.00 -4.30
CA LEU A 182 -15.80 9.40 -3.58
C LEU A 182 -15.46 7.99 -4.10
N LEU A 183 -16.47 7.24 -4.59
CA LEU A 183 -16.29 5.89 -5.11
C LEU A 183 -15.29 5.83 -6.26
N THR A 184 -15.24 6.85 -7.14
CA THR A 184 -14.29 6.84 -8.26
C THR A 184 -12.85 6.89 -7.79
N ALA A 185 -12.56 7.71 -6.76
CA ALA A 185 -11.23 7.82 -6.21
C ALA A 185 -10.85 6.54 -5.46
N MET A 186 -11.75 5.98 -4.65
CA MET A 186 -11.55 4.72 -3.93
C MET A 186 -11.21 3.56 -4.88
N VAL A 187 -12.01 3.39 -5.95
CA VAL A 187 -11.79 2.33 -6.93
C VAL A 187 -10.49 2.57 -7.71
N THR A 188 -10.20 3.82 -8.10
CA THR A 188 -8.96 4.16 -8.81
C THR A 188 -7.74 3.82 -7.97
N HIS A 189 -7.75 4.24 -6.70
CA HIS A 189 -6.64 4.04 -5.78
C HIS A 189 -6.45 2.56 -5.45
N GLY A 190 -7.51 1.88 -5.01
CA GLY A 190 -7.42 0.46 -4.67
C GLY A 190 -7.02 -0.41 -5.86
N LEU A 191 -7.49 -0.11 -7.08
CA LEU A 191 -7.04 -0.83 -8.27
C LEU A 191 -5.60 -0.51 -8.65
N TYR A 192 -5.19 0.74 -8.51
CA TYR A 192 -3.79 1.13 -8.74
C TYR A 192 -2.86 0.32 -7.82
N ASP A 193 -3.12 0.29 -6.52
CA ASP A 193 -2.30 -0.45 -5.54
C ASP A 193 -2.34 -1.96 -5.79
N PHE A 194 -3.52 -2.51 -6.02
CA PHE A 194 -3.70 -3.93 -6.32
C PHE A 194 -2.86 -4.35 -7.54
N ILE A 195 -2.95 -3.59 -8.63
CA ILE A 195 -2.20 -3.89 -9.87
C ILE A 195 -0.69 -3.73 -9.63
N LEU A 196 -0.27 -2.70 -8.90
CA LEU A 196 1.12 -2.46 -8.53
C LEU A 196 1.73 -3.66 -7.80
N MET A 197 1.04 -4.08 -6.74
CA MET A 197 1.41 -5.18 -5.88
C MET A 197 1.40 -6.49 -6.64
N ALA A 198 0.33 -6.79 -7.38
CA ALA A 198 0.25 -7.98 -8.22
C ALA A 198 1.40 -8.03 -9.24
N TYR A 199 1.71 -6.91 -9.89
CA TYR A 199 2.82 -6.84 -10.83
C TYR A 199 4.17 -7.09 -10.16
N LEU A 200 4.44 -6.45 -9.02
CA LEU A 200 5.70 -6.59 -8.30
C LEU A 200 5.90 -7.97 -7.68
N LEU A 201 4.86 -8.51 -7.04
CA LEU A 201 4.93 -9.72 -6.23
C LEU A 201 4.69 -10.99 -7.04
N ARG A 202 3.93 -10.94 -8.14
CA ARG A 202 3.56 -12.13 -8.94
C ARG A 202 4.17 -12.17 -10.31
N ILE A 203 4.25 -11.05 -11.00
CA ILE A 203 4.70 -11.04 -12.40
C ILE A 203 6.21 -10.86 -12.47
N LYS A 204 6.73 -9.83 -11.81
CA LYS A 204 8.15 -9.46 -11.88
C LYS A 204 9.06 -10.42 -11.10
N ASN A 205 8.60 -10.93 -9.96
CA ASN A 205 9.38 -11.82 -9.09
C ASN A 205 8.87 -13.26 -9.08
N PHE A 206 8.16 -13.67 -10.14
CA PHE A 206 7.66 -15.03 -10.29
C PHE A 206 8.79 -16.06 -10.09
N GLY A 207 8.62 -16.98 -9.12
CA GLY A 207 9.55 -18.09 -8.88
C GLY A 207 10.84 -17.74 -8.14
N ARG A 208 11.01 -16.50 -7.64
CA ARG A 208 12.09 -16.21 -6.68
C ARG A 208 11.72 -16.78 -5.30
N PRO A 209 12.60 -17.55 -4.64
CA PRO A 209 12.33 -18.04 -3.29
C PRO A 209 12.14 -16.82 -2.38
N ALA A 210 11.01 -16.79 -1.67
CA ALA A 210 10.71 -15.70 -0.77
C ALA A 210 11.64 -15.80 0.44
N SER A 211 12.53 -14.82 0.59
CA SER A 211 13.31 -14.67 1.82
C SER A 211 12.44 -13.96 2.85
N ASN A 212 12.17 -14.61 3.98
CA ASN A 212 11.47 -13.96 5.09
C ASN A 212 12.40 -12.91 5.73
N PRO A 213 12.01 -11.63 5.82
CA PRO A 213 12.80 -10.63 6.54
C PRO A 213 12.81 -10.88 8.05
N ILE A 214 11.85 -11.66 8.57
CA ILE A 214 11.80 -12.08 9.97
C ILE A 214 12.51 -13.42 10.08
N ALA A 215 13.64 -13.44 10.79
CA ALA A 215 14.30 -14.69 11.15
C ALA A 215 13.37 -15.51 12.06
N GLU A 216 13.18 -16.78 11.73
CA GLU A 216 12.45 -17.71 12.57
C GLU A 216 13.12 -17.76 13.95
N VAL A 217 12.35 -17.41 14.98
CA VAL A 217 12.79 -17.56 16.37
C VAL A 217 12.70 -19.05 16.65
N ASP A 218 13.86 -19.70 16.73
CA ASP A 218 13.99 -21.07 17.20
C ASP A 218 13.26 -21.21 18.55
N SER A 219 12.14 -21.94 18.55
CA SER A 219 11.29 -22.15 19.72
C SER A 219 11.95 -23.00 20.80
N ASP A 220 12.99 -23.76 20.43
CA ASP A 220 13.77 -24.57 21.35
C ASP A 220 14.92 -23.77 21.99
N ARG A 221 15.20 -22.57 21.46
CA ARG A 221 16.18 -21.64 22.01
C ARG A 221 15.54 -20.72 23.04
N LYS A 222 16.11 -20.67 24.24
CA LYS A 222 15.64 -19.77 25.30
C LYS A 222 15.81 -18.31 24.89
N ILE A 223 14.83 -17.47 25.26
CA ILE A 223 14.79 -16.03 24.94
C ILE A 223 16.09 -15.33 25.39
N ASP A 224 16.67 -15.80 26.49
CA ASP A 224 17.90 -15.31 27.13
C ASP A 224 19.13 -15.46 26.22
N ASP A 225 19.12 -16.42 25.29
CA ASP A 225 20.27 -16.77 24.45
C ASP A 225 20.37 -15.94 23.17
N TYR A 226 19.40 -15.05 22.90
CA TYR A 226 19.38 -14.19 21.71
C TYR A 226 20.23 -12.89 21.88
N GLY A 227 20.83 -12.67 23.05
CA GLY A 227 21.58 -11.44 23.37
C GLY A 227 23.07 -11.63 23.74
N GLY A 228 23.62 -12.84 23.59
CA GLY A 228 25.04 -13.12 23.85
C GLY A 228 25.94 -12.80 22.64
N PRO A 229 27.19 -12.34 22.85
CA PRO A 229 28.13 -12.02 21.78
C PRO A 229 28.53 -13.23 20.93
#